data_AF-A0A950EFK4-F1
#
_entry.id   AF-A0A950EFK4-F1
#
_cell.length_a   1.000
_cell.length_b   1.000
_cell.length_c   1.000
_cell.angle_alpha   90.00
_cell.angle_beta   90.00
_cell.angle_gamma   90.00
#
_symmetry.space_group_name_H-M   'P 1'
#
loop_
_entity.id
_entity.type
_entity.pdbx_description
1 polymer ?
#
loop_
_entity_poly.entity_id
_entity_poly.type
_entity_poly.pdbx_seq_one_letter_code
_entity_poly.pdbx_strand_id
1 'polypeptide(L)'
;MIISGWIQLAVFIAVLVLITKPLGIYLVQVLDANGKTFLDPVVKPLERLTYRLIGVDPEKEQGWMHYTFAMLIFSIVTMLLTYLILRLQSVLPLNPQQMPPVSEPLSFNTAASFLTNTNWQNYGGENTMSYLSQMLALASHNFFSAATGIAIAAAVVRGVARHTTETIGNFWVDLVRVQYYLLLPISIIYALFLVSQGCIQNFKPYDTAKVVEVQTVQVPKKDDKGNPVTDAKGNPVMVPQKVDTQ
;
A
#
# COMPACT_ATOMS: atom_id res chain seq x y z
N MET A 1 8.36 2.56 34.93
CA MET A 1 7.28 2.66 33.93
C MET A 1 7.03 4.12 33.49
N ILE A 2 6.80 5.07 34.39
CA ILE A 2 6.53 6.48 33.98
C ILE A 2 7.77 7.17 33.40
N ILE A 3 8.93 7.08 34.08
CA ILE A 3 10.17 7.74 33.63
C ILE A 3 10.65 7.20 32.28
N SER A 4 10.60 5.88 32.07
CA SER A 4 10.96 5.25 30.79
C SER A 4 10.05 5.71 29.64
N GLY A 5 8.75 5.91 29.88
CA GLY A 5 7.82 6.43 28.88
C GLY A 5 8.14 7.88 28.49
N TRP A 6 8.46 8.74 29.45
CA TRP A 6 8.87 10.12 29.17
C TRP A 6 10.20 10.19 28.42
N ILE A 7 11.16 9.34 28.77
CA ILE A 7 12.43 9.24 28.03
C ILE A 7 12.18 8.81 26.58
N GLN A 8 11.37 7.77 26.36
CA GLN A 8 11.03 7.30 25.01
C GLN A 8 10.33 8.40 24.19
N LEU A 9 9.39 9.13 24.79
CA LEU A 9 8.71 10.25 24.14
C LEU A 9 9.69 11.38 23.78
N ALA A 10 10.57 11.76 24.71
CA ALA A 10 11.57 12.81 24.48
C ALA A 10 12.52 12.43 23.33
N VAL A 11 13.00 11.18 23.33
CA VAL A 11 13.86 10.65 22.26
C VAL A 11 13.11 10.64 20.92
N PHE A 12 11.85 10.17 20.90
CA PHE A 12 11.03 10.16 19.70
C PHE A 12 10.84 11.56 19.11
N ILE A 13 10.45 12.54 19.93
CA ILE A 13 10.26 13.93 19.49
C ILE A 13 11.59 14.52 18.99
N ALA A 14 12.70 14.28 19.71
CA ALA A 14 14.01 14.78 19.31
C ALA A 14 14.41 14.23 17.92
N VAL A 15 14.28 12.93 17.70
CA VAL A 15 14.57 12.30 16.40
C VAL A 15 13.65 12.84 15.31
N LEU A 16 12.35 12.98 15.59
CA LEU A 16 11.38 13.51 14.63
C LEU A 16 11.75 14.93 14.18
N VAL A 17 12.06 15.84 15.12
CA VAL A 17 12.45 17.22 14.81
C VAL A 17 13.77 17.26 14.03
N LEU A 18 14.74 16.42 14.41
CA LEU A 18 16.04 16.34 13.72
C LEU A 18 15.90 15.90 12.26
N ILE A 19 14.98 14.97 11.96
CA ILE A 19 14.73 14.48 10.60
C ILE A 19 13.84 15.44 9.79
N THR A 20 12.92 16.15 10.43
CA THR A 20 11.92 16.99 9.76
C THR A 20 12.56 18.09 8.90
N LYS A 21 13.54 18.83 9.42
CA LYS A 21 14.19 19.92 8.69
C LYS A 21 14.96 19.45 7.43
N PRO A 22 15.88 18.46 7.50
CA PRO A 22 16.60 18.00 6.31
C PRO A 22 15.65 17.38 5.28
N LEU A 23 14.65 16.61 5.73
CA LEU A 23 13.65 16.03 4.82
C LEU A 23 12.79 17.11 4.15
N GLY A 24 12.39 18.15 4.88
CA GLY A 24 11.64 19.28 4.34
C GLY A 24 12.41 20.05 3.27
N ILE A 25 13.70 20.32 3.49
CA ILE A 25 14.56 20.98 2.48
C ILE A 25 14.70 20.09 1.24
N TYR A 26 14.87 18.78 1.44
CA TYR A 26 14.92 17.83 0.34
C TYR A 26 13.60 17.79 -0.45
N LEU A 27 12.46 17.77 0.23
CA LEU A 27 11.12 17.79 -0.40
C LEU A 27 10.89 19.02 -1.27
N VAL A 28 11.40 20.19 -0.85
CA VAL A 28 11.34 21.40 -1.67
C VAL A 28 12.08 21.21 -3.00
N GLN A 29 13.24 20.54 -2.98
CA GLN A 29 13.99 20.22 -4.21
C GLN A 29 13.30 19.14 -5.05
N VAL A 30 12.68 18.15 -4.41
CA VAL A 30 11.93 17.09 -5.10
C VAL A 30 10.69 17.66 -5.79
N LEU A 31 10.00 18.60 -5.17
CA LEU A 31 8.76 19.19 -5.69
C LEU A 31 9.02 20.45 -6.55
N ASP A 32 10.25 20.94 -6.64
CA ASP A 32 10.61 21.96 -7.62
C ASP A 32 10.89 21.30 -8.97
N ALA A 33 10.22 21.73 -10.04
CA ALA A 33 10.43 21.22 -11.40
C ALA A 33 11.91 21.34 -11.82
N ASN A 34 12.59 22.41 -11.39
CA ASN A 34 14.00 22.66 -11.67
C ASN A 34 14.94 22.24 -10.53
N GLY A 35 14.39 21.70 -9.45
CA GLY A 35 15.15 21.24 -8.30
C GLY A 35 16.09 20.11 -8.69
N LYS A 36 17.34 20.22 -8.26
CA LYS A 36 18.36 19.18 -8.44
C LYS A 36 18.49 18.40 -7.15
N THR A 37 18.42 17.08 -7.25
CA THR A 37 18.66 16.19 -6.11
C THR A 37 19.93 15.37 -6.32
N PHE A 38 20.45 14.78 -5.25
CA PHE A 38 21.59 13.86 -5.34
C PHE A 38 21.25 12.54 -6.07
N LEU A 39 19.95 12.22 -6.22
CA LEU A 39 19.47 11.03 -6.93
C LEU A 39 19.29 11.24 -8.44
N ASP A 40 19.38 12.49 -8.91
CA ASP A 40 19.20 12.85 -10.32
C ASP A 40 19.99 11.96 -11.31
N PRO A 41 21.28 11.60 -11.08
CA PRO A 41 22.03 10.80 -12.05
C PRO A 41 21.40 9.43 -12.34
N VAL A 42 20.74 8.84 -11.34
CA VAL A 42 20.13 7.51 -11.42
C VAL A 42 18.65 7.60 -11.78
N VAL A 43 17.93 8.55 -11.19
CA VAL A 43 16.47 8.63 -11.28
C VAL A 43 16.01 9.40 -12.52
N LYS A 44 16.73 10.44 -12.94
CA LYS A 44 16.31 11.31 -14.06
C LYS A 44 16.16 10.59 -15.40
N PRO A 45 16.97 9.56 -15.76
CA PRO A 45 16.71 8.74 -16.94
C PRO A 45 15.38 7.99 -16.86
N LEU A 46 15.04 7.45 -15.67
CA LEU A 46 13.78 6.74 -15.44
C LEU A 46 12.59 7.71 -15.47
N GLU A 47 12.73 8.87 -14.86
CA GLU A 47 11.75 9.97 -14.90
C GLU A 47 11.42 10.37 -16.34
N ARG A 48 12.45 10.63 -17.16
CA ARG A 48 12.28 10.99 -18.59
C ARG A 48 11.63 9.88 -19.39
N LEU A 49 11.98 8.62 -19.12
CA LEU A 49 11.35 7.47 -19.76
C LEU A 49 9.87 7.40 -19.39
N THR A 50 9.55 7.53 -18.10
CA THR A 50 8.17 7.54 -17.61
C THR A 50 7.35 8.65 -18.26
N TYR A 51 7.86 9.89 -18.28
CA TYR A 51 7.20 11.01 -18.97
C TYR A 51 6.95 10.75 -20.45
N ARG A 52 7.92 10.17 -21.16
CA ARG A 52 7.76 9.81 -22.57
C ARG A 52 6.71 8.71 -22.78
N LEU A 53 6.65 7.71 -21.90
CA LEU A 53 5.70 6.60 -22.00
C LEU A 53 4.25 7.04 -21.71
N ILE A 54 4.07 7.95 -20.75
CA ILE A 54 2.73 8.46 -20.38
C ILE A 54 2.34 9.72 -21.17
N GLY A 55 3.23 10.26 -22.01
CA GLY A 55 2.99 11.46 -22.82
C GLY A 55 2.88 12.75 -21.99
N VAL A 56 3.55 12.81 -20.84
CA VAL A 56 3.55 14.00 -19.97
C VAL A 56 4.67 14.94 -20.39
N ASP A 57 4.30 16.19 -20.64
CA ASP A 57 5.25 17.28 -20.79
C ASP A 57 5.52 17.91 -19.41
N PRO A 58 6.75 17.77 -18.86
CA PRO A 58 7.07 18.29 -17.54
C PRO A 58 7.15 19.82 -17.48
N GLU A 59 7.30 20.51 -18.62
CA GLU A 59 7.39 21.98 -18.65
C GLU A 59 6.00 22.64 -18.65
N LYS A 60 4.95 21.88 -18.99
CA LYS A 60 3.58 22.38 -19.02
C LYS A 60 2.98 22.43 -17.62
N GLU A 61 2.88 23.63 -17.07
CA GLU A 61 2.16 23.86 -15.81
C GLU A 61 0.63 23.79 -16.00
N GLN A 62 -0.06 23.45 -14.92
CA GLN A 62 -1.51 23.27 -14.82
C GLN A 62 -2.10 24.31 -13.86
N GLY A 63 -3.25 24.86 -14.22
CA GLY A 63 -4.13 25.56 -13.29
C GLY A 63 -4.83 24.58 -12.33
N TRP A 64 -5.46 25.10 -11.28
CA TRP A 64 -6.06 24.28 -10.22
C TRP A 64 -7.13 23.29 -10.70
N MET A 65 -7.95 23.68 -11.68
CA MET A 65 -8.95 22.79 -12.29
C MET A 65 -8.30 21.59 -12.96
N HIS A 66 -7.32 21.84 -13.83
CA HIS A 66 -6.62 20.77 -14.57
C HIS A 66 -5.88 19.83 -13.61
N TYR A 67 -5.24 20.38 -12.58
CA TYR A 67 -4.56 19.61 -11.54
C TYR A 67 -5.54 18.70 -10.78
N THR A 68 -6.69 19.26 -10.39
CA THR A 68 -7.74 18.52 -9.66
C THR A 68 -8.34 17.41 -10.53
N PHE A 69 -8.66 17.70 -11.79
CA PHE A 69 -9.17 16.67 -12.70
C PHE A 69 -8.15 15.57 -12.98
N ALA A 70 -6.87 15.91 -13.16
CA ALA A 70 -5.81 14.91 -13.32
C ALA A 70 -5.73 13.97 -12.12
N MET A 71 -5.79 14.52 -10.90
CA MET A 71 -5.81 13.75 -9.66
C MET A 71 -7.06 12.86 -9.52
N LEU A 72 -8.25 13.38 -9.83
CA LEU A 72 -9.49 12.62 -9.76
C LEU A 72 -9.52 11.48 -10.77
N ILE A 73 -9.08 11.72 -12.01
CA ILE A 73 -9.00 10.68 -13.05
C ILE A 73 -8.01 9.60 -12.62
N PHE A 74 -6.83 9.98 -12.14
CA PHE A 74 -5.85 9.02 -11.62
C PHE A 74 -6.43 8.17 -10.48
N SER A 75 -7.15 8.80 -9.55
CA SER A 75 -7.80 8.15 -8.43
C SER A 75 -8.87 7.13 -8.87
N ILE A 76 -9.74 7.52 -9.79
CA ILE A 76 -10.79 6.63 -10.32
C ILE A 76 -10.16 5.45 -11.06
N VAL A 77 -9.18 5.69 -11.93
CA VAL A 77 -8.53 4.63 -12.72
C VAL A 77 -7.81 3.62 -11.82
N THR A 78 -7.05 4.09 -10.83
CA THR A 78 -6.31 3.20 -9.91
C THR A 78 -7.24 2.44 -8.96
N MET A 79 -8.34 3.05 -8.53
CA MET A 79 -9.38 2.38 -7.75
C MET A 79 -10.08 1.29 -8.57
N LEU A 80 -10.46 1.58 -9.82
CA LEU A 80 -11.06 0.59 -10.72
C LEU A 80 -10.10 -0.57 -10.99
N LEU A 81 -8.83 -0.29 -11.24
CA LEU A 81 -7.81 -1.33 -11.43
C LEU A 81 -7.71 -2.24 -10.19
N THR A 82 -7.72 -1.65 -9.00
CA THR A 82 -7.66 -2.40 -7.73
C THR A 82 -8.91 -3.25 -7.54
N TYR A 83 -10.08 -2.67 -7.77
CA TYR A 83 -11.34 -3.41 -7.72
C TYR A 83 -11.33 -4.62 -8.68
N LEU A 84 -10.88 -4.43 -9.92
CA LEU A 84 -10.77 -5.51 -10.90
C LEU A 84 -9.77 -6.59 -10.48
N ILE A 85 -8.61 -6.22 -9.94
CA ILE A 85 -7.62 -7.19 -9.43
C ILE A 85 -8.24 -8.04 -8.32
N LEU A 86 -8.94 -7.43 -7.36
CA LEU A 86 -9.56 -8.17 -6.25
C LEU A 86 -10.69 -9.11 -6.72
N ARG A 87 -11.48 -8.66 -7.70
CA ARG A 87 -12.57 -9.46 -8.29
C ARG A 87 -12.06 -10.60 -9.19
N LEU A 88 -10.89 -10.42 -9.82
CA LEU A 88 -10.27 -11.40 -10.71
C LEU A 88 -9.13 -12.17 -10.04
N GLN A 89 -8.95 -12.00 -8.73
CA GLN A 89 -7.86 -12.60 -7.95
C GLN A 89 -7.63 -14.09 -8.21
N SER A 90 -8.69 -14.86 -8.42
CA SER A 90 -8.60 -16.32 -8.59
C SER A 90 -7.97 -16.74 -9.92
N VAL A 91 -8.01 -15.89 -10.95
CA VAL A 91 -7.42 -16.18 -12.27
C VAL A 91 -6.04 -15.53 -12.46
N LEU A 92 -5.66 -14.64 -11.55
CA LEU A 92 -4.39 -13.94 -11.60
C LEU A 92 -3.24 -14.80 -11.02
N PRO A 93 -1.99 -14.63 -11.50
CA PRO A 93 -0.85 -15.38 -11.00
C PRO A 93 -0.51 -14.99 -9.55
N LEU A 94 0.44 -15.72 -8.94
CA LEU A 94 0.86 -15.54 -7.54
C LEU A 94 -0.30 -15.73 -6.54
N ASN A 95 -1.11 -16.75 -6.79
CA ASN A 95 -2.14 -17.22 -5.88
C ASN A 95 -1.91 -18.70 -5.50
N PRO A 96 -0.83 -19.01 -4.74
CA PRO A 96 -0.49 -20.39 -4.40
C PRO A 96 -1.59 -21.09 -3.59
N GLN A 97 -2.34 -20.32 -2.79
CA GLN A 97 -3.45 -20.82 -1.96
C GLN A 97 -4.78 -20.91 -2.70
N GLN A 98 -4.82 -20.57 -3.99
CA GLN A 98 -6.04 -20.60 -4.81
C GLN A 98 -7.21 -19.84 -4.18
N MET A 99 -6.90 -18.68 -3.58
CA MET A 99 -7.90 -17.82 -2.95
C MET A 99 -9.02 -17.48 -3.94
N PRO A 100 -10.30 -17.59 -3.55
CA PRO A 100 -11.41 -17.26 -4.42
C PRO A 100 -11.46 -15.75 -4.72
N PRO A 101 -12.30 -15.31 -5.68
CA PRO A 101 -12.59 -13.91 -5.87
C PRO A 101 -13.08 -13.24 -4.58
N VAL A 102 -12.52 -12.08 -4.24
CA VAL A 102 -12.99 -11.27 -3.11
C VAL A 102 -14.40 -10.78 -3.40
N SER A 103 -15.33 -10.81 -2.44
CA SER A 103 -16.73 -10.39 -2.66
C SER A 103 -16.83 -8.95 -3.18
N GLU A 104 -17.89 -8.63 -3.90
CA GLU A 104 -18.13 -7.29 -4.49
C GLU A 104 -18.05 -6.15 -3.45
N PRO A 105 -18.84 -6.17 -2.35
CA PRO A 105 -18.83 -5.07 -1.39
C PRO A 105 -17.47 -4.94 -0.69
N LEU A 106 -16.79 -6.06 -0.44
CA LEU A 106 -15.46 -6.08 0.16
C LEU A 106 -14.40 -5.51 -0.78
N SER A 107 -14.46 -5.86 -2.06
CA SER A 107 -13.55 -5.36 -3.09
C SER A 107 -13.70 -3.85 -3.26
N PHE A 108 -14.94 -3.34 -3.30
CA PHE A 108 -15.20 -1.91 -3.39
C PHE A 108 -14.70 -1.16 -2.14
N ASN A 109 -15.03 -1.66 -0.94
CA ASN A 109 -14.60 -1.05 0.31
C ASN A 109 -13.06 -1.02 0.42
N THR A 110 -12.40 -2.13 0.08
CA THR A 110 -10.94 -2.22 0.09
C THR A 110 -10.31 -1.26 -0.91
N ALA A 111 -10.80 -1.24 -2.16
CA ALA A 111 -10.28 -0.34 -3.19
C ALA A 111 -10.45 1.14 -2.81
N ALA A 112 -11.63 1.52 -2.30
CA ALA A 112 -11.88 2.88 -1.81
C ALA A 112 -10.95 3.23 -0.63
N SER A 113 -10.79 2.31 0.32
CA SER A 113 -10.02 2.56 1.53
C SER A 113 -8.52 2.76 1.28
N PHE A 114 -7.95 1.98 0.35
CA PHE A 114 -6.56 2.12 -0.05
C PHE A 114 -6.34 3.36 -0.92
N LEU A 115 -7.30 3.70 -1.79
CA LEU A 115 -7.28 4.97 -2.53
C LEU A 115 -7.26 6.17 -1.58
N THR A 116 -8.10 6.16 -0.54
CA THR A 116 -8.20 7.26 0.44
C THR A 116 -7.09 7.25 1.48
N ASN A 117 -6.04 6.44 1.29
CA ASN A 117 -4.92 6.29 2.22
C ASN A 117 -5.36 5.94 3.66
N THR A 118 -6.51 5.27 3.80
CA THR A 118 -7.11 4.91 5.09
C THR A 118 -6.70 3.50 5.50
N ASN A 119 -6.58 2.60 4.52
CA ASN A 119 -6.14 1.21 4.69
C ASN A 119 -6.95 0.44 5.73
N TRP A 120 -8.27 0.70 5.77
CA TRP A 120 -9.23 -0.07 6.53
C TRP A 120 -9.30 -1.50 6.00
N GLN A 121 -9.27 -2.47 6.93
CA GLN A 121 -9.26 -3.89 6.64
C GLN A 121 -10.30 -4.59 7.52
N ASN A 122 -11.39 -5.03 6.89
CA ASN A 122 -12.44 -5.86 7.50
C ASN A 122 -12.35 -7.32 7.00
N TYR A 123 -11.14 -7.78 6.73
CA TYR A 123 -10.82 -9.12 6.22
C TYR A 123 -9.51 -9.62 6.84
N GLY A 124 -9.35 -10.93 6.94
CA GLY A 124 -8.05 -11.54 7.27
C GLY A 124 -7.19 -11.62 6.02
N GLY A 125 -6.06 -10.90 5.97
CA GLY A 125 -5.22 -10.78 4.79
C GLY A 125 -4.70 -12.13 4.29
N GLU A 126 -4.33 -13.00 5.22
CA GLU A 126 -3.83 -14.36 5.01
C GLU A 126 -4.87 -15.34 4.48
N ASN A 127 -6.16 -15.09 4.72
CA ASN A 127 -7.24 -16.00 4.29
C ASN A 127 -8.10 -15.43 3.15
N THR A 128 -7.85 -14.18 2.75
CA THR A 128 -8.68 -13.46 1.77
C THR A 128 -7.89 -13.01 0.54
N MET A 129 -6.64 -12.56 0.71
CA MET A 129 -5.89 -11.88 -0.35
C MET A 129 -4.77 -12.77 -0.90
N SER A 130 -4.68 -12.88 -2.22
CA SER A 130 -3.53 -13.49 -2.90
C SER A 130 -2.30 -12.59 -2.81
N TYR A 131 -1.13 -13.14 -3.10
CA TYR A 131 0.11 -12.36 -3.08
C TYR A 131 0.11 -11.25 -4.13
N LEU A 132 -0.46 -11.52 -5.32
CA LEU A 132 -0.60 -10.49 -6.34
C LEU A 132 -1.54 -9.37 -5.90
N SER A 133 -2.66 -9.67 -5.25
CA SER A 133 -3.56 -8.65 -4.72
C SER A 133 -2.84 -7.76 -3.70
N GLN A 134 -2.10 -8.36 -2.75
CA GLN A 134 -1.33 -7.59 -1.77
C GLN A 134 -0.23 -6.74 -2.41
N MET A 135 0.53 -7.32 -3.35
CA MET A 135 1.66 -6.65 -3.97
C MET A 135 1.23 -5.58 -4.99
N LEU A 136 0.39 -5.92 -5.96
CA LEU A 136 0.08 -5.05 -7.08
C LEU A 136 -1.08 -4.10 -6.76
N ALA A 137 -2.10 -4.56 -6.04
CA ALA A 137 -3.27 -3.75 -5.74
C ALA A 137 -3.05 -2.90 -4.47
N LEU A 138 -2.76 -3.55 -3.35
CA LEU A 138 -2.71 -2.89 -2.05
C LEU A 138 -1.42 -2.09 -1.85
N ALA A 139 -0.24 -2.70 -2.06
CA ALA A 139 1.03 -2.02 -1.84
C ALA A 139 1.24 -0.86 -2.83
N SER A 140 0.83 -0.99 -4.10
CA SER A 140 0.88 0.14 -5.05
C SER A 140 0.04 1.33 -4.58
N HIS A 141 -1.13 1.10 -3.97
CA HIS A 141 -1.93 2.19 -3.41
C HIS A 141 -1.26 2.88 -2.23
N ASN A 142 -0.53 2.16 -1.37
CA ASN A 142 0.25 2.79 -0.29
C ASN A 142 1.26 3.82 -0.81
N PHE A 143 1.68 3.67 -2.07
CA PHE A 143 2.52 4.63 -2.76
C PHE A 143 1.71 5.71 -3.47
N PHE A 144 0.73 5.33 -4.29
CA PHE A 144 -0.07 6.27 -5.09
C PHE A 144 -0.90 7.24 -4.25
N SER A 145 -1.54 6.76 -3.18
CA SER A 145 -2.37 7.59 -2.31
C SER A 145 -1.51 8.54 -1.46
N ALA A 146 -0.38 8.05 -0.93
CA ALA A 146 0.59 8.87 -0.23
C ALA A 146 1.20 9.96 -1.14
N ALA A 147 1.62 9.58 -2.36
CA ALA A 147 2.18 10.52 -3.32
C ALA A 147 1.16 11.58 -3.74
N THR A 148 -0.11 11.18 -3.93
CA THR A 148 -1.22 12.10 -4.22
C THR A 148 -1.44 13.09 -3.08
N GLY A 149 -1.44 12.64 -1.82
CA GLY A 149 -1.56 13.52 -0.65
C GLY A 149 -0.42 14.55 -0.57
N ILE A 150 0.82 14.11 -0.77
CA ILE A 150 2.00 15.00 -0.79
C ILE A 150 1.91 15.99 -1.96
N ALA A 151 1.52 15.54 -3.15
CA ALA A 151 1.36 16.38 -4.33
C ALA A 151 0.29 17.46 -4.13
N ILE A 152 -0.84 17.13 -3.48
CA ILE A 152 -1.88 18.13 -3.15
C ILE A 152 -1.36 19.13 -2.11
N ALA A 153 -0.66 18.67 -1.07
CA ALA A 153 -0.03 19.56 -0.10
C ALA A 153 0.97 20.52 -0.78
N ALA A 154 1.79 20.01 -1.71
CA ALA A 154 2.71 20.81 -2.50
C ALA A 154 2.00 21.86 -3.36
N ALA A 155 0.92 21.47 -4.04
CA ALA A 155 0.08 22.37 -4.83
C ALA A 155 -0.52 23.50 -3.98
N VAL A 156 -1.01 23.19 -2.76
CA VAL A 156 -1.50 24.20 -1.81
C VAL A 156 -0.39 25.15 -1.39
N VAL A 157 0.78 24.62 -1.01
CA VAL A 157 1.95 25.43 -0.65
C VAL A 157 2.34 26.37 -1.80
N ARG A 158 2.38 25.87 -3.05
CA ARG A 158 2.67 26.71 -4.23
C ARG A 158 1.60 27.76 -4.46
N GLY A 159 0.33 27.43 -4.28
CA GLY A 159 -0.79 28.37 -4.41
C GLY A 159 -0.75 29.51 -3.39
N VAL A 160 -0.21 29.26 -2.20
CA VAL A 160 0.01 30.29 -1.17
C VAL A 160 1.29 31.09 -1.42
N ALA A 161 2.38 30.43 -1.83
CA ALA A 161 3.70 31.04 -1.94
C ALA A 161 3.94 31.82 -3.24
N ARG A 162 3.29 31.45 -4.35
CA ARG A 162 3.48 32.12 -5.65
C ARG A 162 2.56 33.35 -5.74
N HIS A 163 3.12 34.49 -6.14
CA HIS A 163 2.34 35.72 -6.36
C HIS A 163 1.90 35.85 -7.82
N THR A 164 0.62 36.18 -8.04
CA THR A 164 0.08 36.56 -9.36
C THR A 164 0.22 35.48 -10.44
N THR A 165 0.26 34.20 -10.07
CA THR A 165 0.25 33.06 -11.02
C THR A 165 -1.13 32.42 -11.10
N GLU A 166 -1.47 31.89 -12.27
CA GLU A 166 -2.69 31.08 -12.48
C GLU A 166 -2.43 29.57 -12.35
N THR A 167 -1.17 29.17 -12.14
CA THR A 167 -0.71 27.78 -12.18
C THR A 167 -0.07 27.29 -10.88
N ILE A 168 -0.27 26.00 -10.59
CA ILE A 168 0.15 25.35 -9.34
C ILE A 168 1.12 24.17 -9.55
N GLY A 169 1.76 24.11 -10.73
CA GLY A 169 2.68 23.02 -11.11
C GLY A 169 1.99 21.98 -11.97
N ASN A 170 2.43 20.72 -11.92
CA ASN A 170 1.90 19.64 -12.77
C ASN A 170 1.74 18.37 -11.94
N PHE A 171 0.49 17.89 -11.81
CA PHE A 171 0.14 16.75 -10.96
C PHE A 171 0.96 15.50 -11.31
N TRP A 172 1.16 15.23 -12.60
CA TRP A 172 1.89 14.05 -13.05
C TRP A 172 3.38 14.12 -12.72
N VAL A 173 3.96 15.31 -12.81
CA VAL A 173 5.35 15.56 -12.42
C VAL A 173 5.50 15.34 -10.92
N ASP A 174 4.61 15.92 -10.12
CA ASP A 174 4.64 15.80 -8.67
C ASP A 174 4.48 14.34 -8.23
N LEU A 175 3.52 13.62 -8.81
CA LEU A 175 3.28 12.21 -8.54
C LEU A 175 4.52 11.36 -8.82
N VAL A 176 5.14 11.51 -10.00
CA VAL A 176 6.33 10.74 -10.38
C VAL A 176 7.52 11.11 -9.50
N ARG A 177 7.75 12.40 -9.23
CA ARG A 177 8.90 12.85 -8.45
C ARG A 177 8.80 12.41 -7.00
N VAL A 178 7.62 12.51 -6.38
CA VAL A 178 7.40 11.99 -5.02
C VAL A 178 7.61 10.47 -4.99
N GLN A 179 7.16 9.74 -6.01
CA GLN A 179 7.36 8.31 -6.06
C GLN A 179 8.85 7.93 -6.13
N TYR A 180 9.59 8.53 -7.07
CA TYR A 180 10.95 8.10 -7.39
C TYR A 180 12.03 8.69 -6.50
N TYR A 181 11.87 9.94 -6.07
CA TYR A 181 12.89 10.63 -5.28
C TYR A 181 12.64 10.51 -3.78
N LEU A 182 11.39 10.29 -3.34
CA LEU A 182 11.06 10.23 -1.92
C LEU A 182 10.65 8.82 -1.47
N LEU A 183 9.52 8.31 -1.99
CA LEU A 183 8.89 7.12 -1.40
C LEU A 183 9.67 5.85 -1.72
N LEU A 184 10.03 5.60 -2.99
CA LEU A 184 10.76 4.37 -3.34
C LEU A 184 12.13 4.24 -2.66
N PRO A 185 13.00 5.27 -2.66
CA PRO A 185 14.33 5.13 -2.04
C PRO A 185 14.24 4.82 -0.54
N ILE A 186 13.38 5.55 0.18
CA ILE A 186 13.18 5.35 1.62
C ILE A 186 12.57 3.97 1.88
N SER A 187 11.52 3.60 1.14
CA SER A 187 10.85 2.31 1.31
C SER A 187 11.75 1.12 0.99
N ILE A 188 12.62 1.20 -0.02
CA ILE A 188 13.58 0.13 -0.34
C ILE A 188 14.58 -0.05 0.81
N ILE A 189 15.18 1.03 1.30
CA ILE A 189 16.14 0.98 2.41
C ILE A 189 15.47 0.40 3.66
N TYR A 190 14.26 0.88 3.97
CA TYR A 190 13.53 0.44 5.16
C TYR A 190 13.04 -1.01 5.03
N ALA A 191 12.58 -1.44 3.85
CA ALA A 191 12.18 -2.81 3.61
C ALA A 191 13.37 -3.78 3.77
N LEU A 192 14.55 -3.43 3.26
CA LEU A 192 15.76 -4.24 3.45
C LEU A 192 16.15 -4.33 4.93
N PHE A 193 16.03 -3.22 5.67
CA PHE A 193 16.22 -3.23 7.11
C PHE A 193 15.23 -4.18 7.79
N LEU A 194 13.93 -4.09 7.51
CA LEU A 194 12.91 -4.98 8.08
C LEU A 194 13.15 -6.45 7.76
N VAL A 195 13.52 -6.77 6.51
CA VAL A 195 13.88 -8.13 6.11
C VAL A 195 15.08 -8.64 6.91
N SER A 196 16.08 -7.79 7.17
CA SER A 196 17.21 -8.16 8.03
C SER A 196 16.80 -8.45 9.49
N GLN A 197 15.69 -7.87 9.95
CA GLN A 197 15.12 -8.10 11.29
C GLN A 197 14.12 -9.28 11.33
N GLY A 198 13.92 -10.00 10.22
CA GLY A 198 13.08 -11.19 10.14
C GLY A 198 11.71 -10.98 9.50
N CYS A 199 11.42 -9.81 8.91
CA CYS A 199 10.21 -9.66 8.11
C CYS A 199 10.24 -10.55 6.86
N ILE A 200 9.10 -11.16 6.55
CA ILE A 200 8.96 -12.09 5.42
C ILE A 200 8.86 -11.30 4.11
N GLN A 201 9.69 -11.67 3.12
CA GLN A 201 9.65 -11.13 1.76
C GLN A 201 9.91 -12.26 0.75
N ASN A 202 8.88 -13.05 0.41
CA ASN A 202 9.00 -14.13 -0.58
C ASN A 202 7.64 -14.42 -1.25
N PHE A 203 7.65 -15.31 -2.26
CA PHE A 203 6.45 -15.79 -2.96
C PHE A 203 6.23 -17.30 -2.77
N LYS A 204 6.72 -17.88 -1.67
CA LYS A 204 6.56 -19.31 -1.40
C LYS A 204 5.09 -19.61 -1.01
N PRO A 205 4.57 -20.80 -1.33
CA PRO A 205 3.35 -21.30 -0.71
C PRO A 205 3.44 -21.32 0.82
N TYR A 206 2.31 -21.49 1.50
CA TYR A 206 2.30 -21.53 2.97
C TYR A 206 3.10 -22.74 3.44
N ASP A 207 4.03 -22.48 4.35
CA ASP A 207 4.81 -23.51 5.01
C ASP A 207 3.90 -24.25 5.99
N THR A 208 4.09 -25.57 6.11
CA THR A 208 3.42 -26.40 7.11
C THR A 208 4.43 -26.74 8.20
N ALA A 209 4.17 -26.27 9.42
CA ALA A 209 5.01 -26.51 10.58
C ALA A 209 4.41 -27.60 11.46
N LYS A 210 5.22 -28.60 11.84
CA LYS A 210 4.81 -29.59 12.83
C LYS A 210 4.88 -28.97 14.22
N VAL A 211 3.77 -28.97 14.94
CA VAL A 211 3.72 -28.39 16.29
C VAL A 211 4.35 -29.33 17.32
N VAL A 212 5.04 -28.74 18.31
CA VAL A 212 5.66 -29.50 19.41
C VAL A 212 4.60 -30.08 20.34
N GLU A 213 3.54 -29.32 20.59
CA GLU A 213 2.39 -29.76 21.38
C GLU A 213 1.16 -29.90 20.47
N VAL A 214 0.61 -31.12 20.40
CA VAL A 214 -0.56 -31.42 19.56
C VAL A 214 -1.79 -30.83 20.23
N GLN A 215 -2.43 -29.86 19.57
CA GLN A 215 -3.69 -29.30 20.03
C GLN A 215 -4.84 -30.17 19.55
N THR A 216 -5.82 -30.42 20.41
CA THR A 216 -7.07 -31.10 20.04
C THR A 216 -8.17 -30.06 19.89
N VAL A 217 -8.56 -29.74 18.66
CA VAL A 217 -9.69 -28.86 18.37
C VAL A 217 -10.93 -29.68 18.08
N GLN A 218 -12.08 -29.16 18.51
CA GLN A 218 -13.37 -29.75 18.20
C GLN A 218 -13.78 -29.26 16.81
N VAL A 219 -13.91 -30.19 15.86
CA VAL A 219 -14.38 -29.88 14.49
C VAL A 219 -15.73 -30.53 14.24
N PRO A 220 -16.62 -29.90 13.45
CA PRO A 220 -17.85 -30.54 13.03
C PRO A 220 -17.55 -31.80 12.22
N LYS A 221 -18.12 -32.93 12.60
CA LYS A 221 -18.08 -34.18 11.84
C LYS A 221 -18.66 -33.92 10.46
N LYS A 222 -17.93 -34.23 9.39
CA LYS A 222 -18.45 -34.14 8.02
C LYS A 222 -18.92 -35.52 7.53
N ASP A 223 -19.98 -35.55 6.73
CA ASP A 223 -20.42 -36.75 6.00
C ASP A 223 -19.52 -36.99 4.76
N ASP A 224 -19.75 -38.11 4.05
CA ASP A 224 -18.99 -38.47 2.83
C ASP A 224 -19.15 -37.44 1.68
N LYS A 225 -20.03 -36.45 1.84
CA LYS A 225 -20.30 -35.35 0.90
C LYS A 225 -19.77 -34.00 1.42
N GLY A 226 -19.10 -33.97 2.57
CA GLY A 226 -18.48 -32.78 3.15
C GLY A 226 -19.41 -31.89 4.00
N ASN A 227 -20.66 -32.30 4.25
CA ASN A 227 -21.63 -31.53 5.05
C ASN A 227 -21.49 -31.84 6.54
N PRO A 228 -21.70 -30.86 7.45
CA PRO A 228 -21.72 -31.12 8.89
C PRO A 228 -22.85 -32.08 9.27
N VAL A 229 -22.50 -33.20 9.90
CA VAL A 229 -23.46 -34.14 10.50
C VAL A 229 -24.11 -33.44 11.68
N THR A 230 -25.43 -33.31 11.65
CA THR A 230 -26.20 -32.69 12.73
C THR A 230 -26.77 -33.74 13.69
N ASP A 231 -26.91 -33.36 14.96
CA ASP A 231 -27.61 -34.15 15.97
C ASP A 231 -29.14 -34.05 15.78
N ALA A 232 -29.91 -34.80 16.58
CA ALA A 232 -31.37 -34.79 16.54
C ALA A 232 -32.01 -33.41 16.86
N LYS A 233 -31.22 -32.42 17.29
CA LYS A 233 -31.62 -31.05 17.59
C LYS A 233 -31.15 -30.04 16.52
N GLY A 234 -30.50 -30.52 15.45
CA GLY A 234 -30.00 -29.68 14.36
C GLY A 234 -28.63 -29.04 14.60
N ASN A 235 -27.93 -29.36 15.70
CA ASN A 235 -26.60 -28.83 15.98
C ASN A 235 -25.50 -29.70 15.35
N PRO A 236 -24.38 -29.13 14.86
CA PRO A 236 -23.28 -29.92 14.34
C PRO A 236 -22.66 -30.84 15.41
N VAL A 237 -22.51 -32.13 15.09
CA VAL A 237 -21.82 -33.11 15.95
C VAL A 237 -20.33 -32.80 15.92
N MET A 238 -19.76 -32.39 17.04
CA MET A 238 -18.34 -32.06 17.16
C MET A 238 -17.52 -33.31 17.50
N VAL A 239 -16.36 -33.47 16.85
CA VAL A 239 -15.42 -34.58 17.07
C VAL A 239 -14.04 -33.99 17.35
N PRO A 240 -13.28 -34.54 18.33
CA PRO A 240 -11.91 -34.12 18.57
C PRO A 240 -11.03 -34.47 17.37
N GLN A 241 -10.45 -33.45 16.74
CA GLN A 241 -9.39 -33.57 15.75
C GLN A 241 -8.08 -33.11 16.35
N LYS A 242 -7.09 -33.99 16.33
CA LYS A 242 -5.71 -33.64 16.65
C LYS A 242 -5.13 -32.82 15.50
N VAL A 243 -4.64 -31.63 15.80
CA VAL A 243 -3.93 -30.75 14.88
C VAL A 243 -2.47 -30.80 15.29
N ASP A 244 -1.70 -31.59 14.53
CA ASP A 244 -0.26 -31.77 14.69
C ASP A 244 0.56 -30.94 13.69
N THR A 245 -0.12 -30.21 12.80
CA THR A 245 0.47 -29.28 11.83
C THR A 245 -0.28 -27.95 11.78
N GLN A 246 0.45 -26.83 11.62
CA GLN A 246 -0.08 -25.49 11.36
C GLN A 246 0.49 -24.90 10.07
#